data_AF-A0A5N5T4U2-F1
#
_entry.id   AF-A0A5N5T4U2-F1
#
_cell.length_a   1.000
_cell.length_b   1.000
_cell.length_c   1.000
_cell.angle_alpha   90.00
_cell.angle_beta   90.00
_cell.angle_gamma   90.00
#
_symmetry.space_group_name_H-M   'P 1'
#
loop_
_entity.id
_entity.type
_entity.pdbx_description
1 polymer ?
#
loop_
_entity_poly.entity_id
_entity_poly.type
_entity_poly.pdbx_seq_one_letter_code
_entity_poly.pdbx_strand_id
1 'polypeptide(L)'
;MLLILQHYFKDLTLKNGNISYTTKFLQSNTFKKNEKANEITVSEFGTPGPANKSPFSRFKNVFDFETLVSDNAISNIIKLGSHFFAVGDCPYYLEVDPVSLDVINRINLNKIFNLVTQNVHVHEEEDGDIEKGKIVTSIPTRWKLNPCYIHSIVLTKNYIIFIEPPLAVSIMELMANTLKNTPFIEGLHWKNEKTLFHIISRSSWKEVSTKYVSDPFFFIHFSNAFEKGRSYYSRCEYLQGRFIVNEFIYHQTQAKSNSSASFHEGFCPILKRFIIPLKVESMKENEELVQLQNAQCSAKKTGNEVSLSKY
;
A
#
# COMPACT_ATOMS: atom_id res chain seq x y z
N MET A 1 -24.39 -8.80 2.42
CA MET A 1 -24.45 -7.49 1.76
C MET A 1 -23.69 -7.61 0.45
N LEU A 2 -24.40 -7.61 -0.69
CA LEU A 2 -23.75 -7.62 -2.01
C LEU A 2 -23.11 -6.23 -2.22
N LEU A 3 -21.78 -6.15 -2.19
CA LEU A 3 -21.05 -4.97 -2.65
C LEU A 3 -20.93 -5.09 -4.17
N ILE A 4 -21.88 -4.47 -4.88
CA ILE A 4 -21.77 -4.24 -6.32
C ILE A 4 -20.83 -3.04 -6.47
N LEU A 5 -19.55 -3.29 -6.77
CA LEU A 5 -18.58 -2.24 -7.08
C LEU A 5 -18.85 -1.74 -8.50
N GLN A 6 -19.59 -0.64 -8.59
CA GLN A 6 -19.87 0.08 -9.82
C GLN A 6 -18.96 1.30 -9.88
N HIS A 7 -17.99 1.35 -10.79
CA HIS A 7 -17.00 2.43 -10.81
C HIS A 7 -16.91 3.20 -12.12
N TYR A 8 -16.82 4.50 -11.93
CA TYR A 8 -17.07 5.57 -12.86
C TYR A 8 -15.83 6.47 -12.80
N PHE A 9 -15.06 6.59 -13.90
CA PHE A 9 -14.07 7.64 -14.08
C PHE A 9 -14.75 8.99 -13.97
N LYS A 10 -14.08 10.03 -13.47
CA LYS A 10 -14.71 11.34 -13.30
C LYS A 10 -13.76 12.40 -13.79
N ASP A 11 -14.16 13.11 -14.84
CA ASP A 11 -13.53 14.38 -15.21
C ASP A 11 -14.43 15.54 -14.77
N LEU A 12 -13.83 16.58 -14.21
CA LEU A 12 -14.50 17.83 -13.87
C LEU A 12 -13.72 18.98 -14.50
N THR A 13 -14.24 19.49 -15.61
CA THR A 13 -13.61 20.58 -16.35
C THR A 13 -14.30 21.91 -16.02
N LEU A 14 -13.53 22.90 -15.53
CA LEU A 14 -13.98 24.28 -15.37
C LEU A 14 -13.51 25.11 -16.58
N LYS A 15 -14.46 25.61 -17.37
CA LYS A 15 -14.15 26.49 -18.51
C LYS A 15 -15.14 27.64 -18.57
N ASN A 16 -14.61 28.86 -18.52
CA ASN A 16 -15.39 30.11 -18.57
C ASN A 16 -16.52 30.17 -17.52
N GLY A 17 -16.27 29.69 -16.29
CA GLY A 17 -17.25 29.66 -15.22
C GLY A 17 -18.28 28.52 -15.29
N ASN A 18 -18.26 27.70 -16.34
CA ASN A 18 -19.10 26.51 -16.46
C ASN A 18 -18.35 25.25 -16.03
N ILE A 19 -19.04 24.35 -15.33
CA ILE A 19 -18.54 23.04 -14.90
C ILE A 19 -19.15 21.98 -15.79
N SER A 20 -18.31 21.12 -16.39
CA SER A 20 -18.73 19.91 -17.09
C SER A 20 -18.24 18.67 -16.34
N TYR A 21 -19.09 17.66 -16.25
CA TYR A 21 -18.81 16.40 -15.56
C TYR A 21 -19.00 15.24 -16.54
N THR A 22 -17.97 14.41 -16.71
CA THR A 22 -18.03 13.22 -17.57
C THR A 22 -17.63 12.00 -16.76
N THR A 23 -18.30 10.88 -17.04
CA THR A 23 -17.98 9.63 -16.37
C THR A 23 -18.07 8.39 -17.25
N LYS A 24 -17.17 7.43 -17.03
CA LYS A 24 -17.06 6.20 -17.81
C LYS A 24 -16.54 5.03 -16.97
N PHE A 25 -17.05 3.81 -17.18
CA PHE A 25 -16.43 2.63 -16.56
C PHE A 25 -15.01 2.42 -17.07
N LEU A 26 -14.09 2.09 -16.17
CA LEU A 26 -12.76 1.65 -16.53
C LEU A 26 -12.83 0.31 -17.26
N GLN A 27 -12.52 0.34 -18.56
CA GLN A 27 -12.64 -0.78 -19.49
C GLN A 27 -11.48 -1.78 -19.35
N SER A 28 -11.25 -2.26 -18.12
CA SER A 28 -10.24 -3.27 -17.78
C SER A 28 -10.58 -4.64 -18.37
N ASN A 29 -9.62 -5.57 -18.41
CA ASN A 29 -9.90 -6.93 -18.86
C ASN A 29 -10.82 -7.67 -17.89
N THR A 30 -10.67 -7.48 -16.58
CA THR A 30 -11.59 -8.03 -15.58
C THR A 30 -13.00 -7.50 -15.80
N PHE A 31 -13.18 -6.19 -16.00
CA PHE A 31 -14.49 -5.59 -16.25
C PHE A 31 -15.17 -6.22 -17.49
N LYS A 32 -14.46 -6.27 -18.62
CA LYS A 32 -14.95 -6.85 -19.87
C LYS A 32 -15.31 -8.34 -19.73
N LYS A 33 -14.52 -9.11 -18.98
CA LYS A 33 -14.80 -10.53 -18.69
C LYS A 33 -16.06 -10.67 -17.84
N ASN A 34 -16.20 -9.84 -16.81
CA ASN A 34 -17.37 -9.86 -15.93
C ASN A 34 -18.65 -9.51 -16.70
N GLU A 35 -18.64 -8.46 -17.53
CA GLU A 35 -19.79 -8.10 -18.37
C GLU A 35 -20.17 -9.22 -19.34
N LYS A 36 -19.18 -9.82 -20.02
CA LYS A 36 -19.44 -10.93 -20.95
C LYS A 36 -20.01 -12.17 -20.25
N ALA A 37 -19.60 -12.43 -19.01
CA ALA A 37 -20.06 -13.59 -18.23
C ALA A 37 -21.34 -13.31 -17.44
N ASN A 38 -21.73 -12.04 -17.27
CA ASN A 38 -22.77 -11.59 -16.35
C ASN A 38 -22.58 -12.10 -14.90
N GLU A 39 -21.32 -12.23 -14.48
CA GLU A 39 -20.91 -12.68 -13.15
C GLU A 39 -19.49 -12.18 -12.81
N ILE A 40 -19.10 -12.23 -11.54
CA ILE A 40 -17.72 -11.96 -11.12
C ILE A 40 -16.85 -13.15 -11.55
N THR A 41 -15.84 -12.90 -12.38
CA THR A 41 -15.02 -13.97 -13.00
C THR A 41 -13.70 -14.25 -12.31
N VAL A 42 -13.24 -13.32 -11.45
CA VAL A 42 -11.98 -13.34 -10.69
C VAL A 42 -12.26 -12.87 -9.25
N SER A 43 -11.56 -13.42 -8.27
CA SER A 43 -11.66 -13.00 -6.87
C SER A 43 -11.10 -11.58 -6.70
N GLU A 44 -11.79 -10.75 -5.94
CA GLU A 44 -11.39 -9.37 -5.61
C GLU A 44 -10.97 -9.28 -4.13
N PHE A 45 -10.60 -8.08 -3.66
CA PHE A 45 -10.07 -7.87 -2.31
C PHE A 45 -10.95 -8.51 -1.21
N GLY A 46 -12.26 -8.20 -1.22
CA GLY A 46 -13.23 -8.71 -0.24
C GLY A 46 -14.36 -9.52 -0.84
N THR A 47 -14.28 -9.88 -2.14
CA THR A 47 -15.37 -10.58 -2.84
C THR A 47 -14.84 -11.85 -3.50
N PRO A 48 -15.40 -13.03 -3.17
CA PRO A 48 -14.99 -14.28 -3.80
C PRO A 48 -15.31 -14.26 -5.30
N GLY A 49 -14.53 -15.03 -6.08
CA GLY A 49 -14.76 -15.22 -7.51
C GLY A 49 -15.94 -16.16 -7.82
N PRO A 50 -16.01 -16.73 -9.04
CA PRO A 50 -17.15 -17.55 -9.46
C PRO A 50 -17.15 -18.95 -8.83
N ALA A 51 -18.26 -19.29 -8.16
CA ALA A 51 -18.45 -20.57 -7.50
C ALA A 51 -18.56 -21.77 -8.48
N ASN A 52 -18.86 -21.51 -9.75
CA ASN A 52 -19.28 -22.52 -10.73
C ASN A 52 -18.14 -23.14 -11.57
N LYS A 53 -16.87 -22.78 -11.33
CA LYS A 53 -15.71 -23.39 -12.03
C LYS A 53 -15.24 -24.68 -11.33
N SER A 54 -14.90 -25.72 -12.10
CA SER A 54 -14.38 -26.98 -11.54
C SER A 54 -12.99 -26.79 -10.92
N PRO A 55 -12.61 -27.54 -9.87
CA PRO A 55 -11.28 -27.45 -9.26
C PRO A 55 -10.11 -27.62 -10.24
N PHE A 56 -10.26 -28.48 -11.25
CA PHE A 56 -9.24 -28.69 -12.29
C PHE A 56 -9.05 -27.44 -13.17
N SER A 57 -10.15 -26.79 -13.58
CA SER A 57 -10.07 -25.52 -14.33
C SER A 57 -9.46 -24.40 -13.49
N ARG A 58 -9.70 -24.40 -12.16
CA ARG A 58 -9.10 -23.45 -11.23
C ARG A 58 -7.60 -23.66 -11.07
N PHE A 59 -7.15 -24.92 -10.95
CA PHE A 59 -5.73 -25.26 -10.83
C PHE A 59 -4.91 -24.81 -12.04
N LYS A 60 -5.44 -24.98 -13.26
CA LYS A 60 -4.77 -24.50 -14.47
C LYS A 60 -4.52 -22.99 -14.44
N ASN A 61 -5.43 -22.21 -13.86
CA ASN A 61 -5.33 -20.75 -13.77
C ASN A 61 -4.35 -20.28 -12.69
N VAL A 62 -3.99 -21.11 -11.70
CA VAL A 62 -2.99 -20.76 -10.66
C VAL A 62 -1.63 -20.45 -11.30
N PHE A 63 -1.32 -21.09 -12.44
CA PHE A 63 -0.07 -20.87 -13.18
C PHE A 63 -0.18 -19.78 -14.24
N ASP A 64 -1.37 -19.22 -14.46
CA ASP A 64 -1.61 -18.13 -15.41
C ASP A 64 -1.93 -16.84 -14.64
N PHE A 65 -0.87 -16.15 -14.23
CA PHE A 65 -0.94 -14.93 -13.43
C PHE A 65 -1.79 -13.81 -14.09
N GLU A 66 -1.85 -13.77 -15.42
CA GLU A 66 -2.66 -12.81 -16.20
C GLU A 66 -4.18 -13.05 -16.07
N THR A 67 -4.58 -14.29 -15.76
CA THR A 67 -5.99 -14.64 -15.54
C THR A 67 -6.35 -14.74 -14.06
N LEU A 68 -5.34 -14.98 -13.22
CA LEU A 68 -5.49 -15.13 -11.78
C LEU A 68 -5.71 -13.80 -11.06
N VAL A 69 -4.99 -12.76 -11.47
CA VAL A 69 -4.98 -11.47 -10.79
C VAL A 69 -5.84 -10.47 -11.55
N SER A 70 -6.77 -9.84 -10.84
CA SER A 70 -7.62 -8.81 -11.39
C SER A 70 -6.81 -7.58 -11.82
N ASP A 71 -7.18 -6.95 -12.94
CA ASP A 71 -6.67 -5.64 -13.35
C ASP A 71 -7.63 -4.49 -12.99
N ASN A 72 -8.45 -4.71 -11.96
CA ASN A 72 -9.38 -3.73 -11.42
C ASN A 72 -8.64 -2.56 -10.73
N ALA A 73 -8.16 -1.61 -11.52
CA ALA A 73 -7.32 -0.49 -11.10
C ALA A 73 -8.15 0.71 -10.57
N ILE A 74 -8.80 0.51 -9.43
CA ILE A 74 -9.82 1.43 -8.88
C ILE A 74 -9.31 2.44 -7.87
N SER A 75 -8.06 2.32 -7.43
CA SER A 75 -7.59 3.03 -6.25
C SER A 75 -7.21 4.47 -6.55
N ASN A 76 -6.50 4.73 -7.66
CA ASN A 76 -5.98 6.06 -7.96
C ASN A 76 -5.75 6.29 -9.46
N ILE A 77 -5.59 7.57 -9.84
CA ILE A 77 -5.05 7.99 -11.12
C ILE A 77 -3.71 8.68 -10.87
N ILE A 78 -2.66 8.22 -11.54
CA ILE A 78 -1.33 8.83 -11.48
C ILE A 78 -0.97 9.41 -12.84
N LYS A 79 -0.11 10.43 -12.83
CA LYS A 79 0.47 11.01 -14.03
C LYS A 79 1.97 10.74 -14.03
N LEU A 80 2.47 10.16 -15.11
CA LEU A 80 3.89 9.94 -15.33
C LEU A 80 4.24 10.53 -16.70
N GLY A 81 5.14 11.52 -16.74
CA GLY A 81 5.38 12.31 -17.96
C GLY A 81 4.08 12.93 -18.52
N SER A 82 3.76 12.64 -19.78
CA SER A 82 2.50 13.07 -20.44
C SER A 82 1.34 12.09 -20.31
N HIS A 83 1.54 10.94 -19.66
CA HIS A 83 0.59 9.83 -19.64
C HIS A 83 -0.17 9.78 -18.31
N PHE A 84 -1.43 9.35 -18.37
CA PHE A 84 -2.27 9.13 -17.19
C PHE A 84 -2.56 7.65 -17.04
N PHE A 85 -2.45 7.12 -15.82
CA PHE A 85 -2.65 5.71 -15.53
C PHE A 85 -3.64 5.53 -14.38
N ALA A 86 -4.65 4.68 -14.59
CA ALA A 86 -5.43 4.12 -13.51
C ALA A 86 -4.64 2.97 -12.86
N VAL A 87 -4.57 3.00 -11.53
CA VAL A 87 -3.76 2.07 -10.72
C VAL A 87 -4.56 1.52 -9.54
N GLY A 88 -4.24 0.30 -9.15
CA GLY A 88 -4.81 -0.40 -7.99
C GLY A 88 -3.76 -1.24 -7.28
N ASP A 89 -4.15 -1.94 -6.21
CA ASP A 89 -3.28 -2.87 -5.46
C ASP A 89 -3.04 -4.19 -6.27
N CYS A 90 -2.84 -4.05 -7.57
CA CYS A 90 -2.63 -5.10 -8.56
C CYS A 90 -1.47 -4.70 -9.51
N PRO A 91 -0.80 -5.66 -10.17
CA PRO A 91 0.45 -5.42 -10.91
C PRO A 91 0.21 -4.88 -12.33
N TYR A 92 -0.82 -4.05 -12.50
CA TYR A 92 -1.22 -3.50 -13.80
C TYR A 92 -1.36 -1.99 -13.75
N TYR A 93 -0.84 -1.32 -14.78
CA TYR A 93 -1.22 0.06 -15.10
C TYR A 93 -2.11 0.06 -16.32
N LEU A 94 -3.24 0.77 -16.21
CA LEU A 94 -4.15 0.99 -17.32
C LEU A 94 -3.98 2.44 -17.75
N GLU A 95 -3.34 2.65 -18.90
CA GLU A 95 -3.19 3.99 -19.47
C GLU A 95 -4.55 4.51 -19.93
N VAL A 96 -4.89 5.74 -19.58
CA VAL A 96 -6.20 6.34 -19.84
C VAL A 96 -6.04 7.66 -20.59
N ASP A 97 -6.85 7.87 -21.61
CA ASP A 97 -6.97 9.18 -22.26
C ASP A 97 -7.69 10.15 -21.31
N PRO A 98 -7.09 11.28 -20.91
CA PRO A 98 -7.70 12.18 -19.94
C PRO A 98 -8.91 12.96 -20.49
N VAL A 99 -9.16 12.92 -21.80
CA VAL A 99 -10.28 13.60 -22.46
C VAL A 99 -11.43 12.64 -22.71
N SER A 100 -11.17 11.48 -23.35
CA SER A 100 -12.22 10.50 -23.67
C SER A 100 -12.50 9.49 -22.54
N LEU A 101 -11.59 9.41 -21.56
CA LEU A 101 -11.59 8.45 -20.46
C LEU A 101 -11.49 6.98 -20.94
N ASP A 102 -10.99 6.77 -22.16
CA ASP A 102 -10.75 5.44 -22.72
C ASP A 102 -9.45 4.84 -22.21
N VAL A 103 -9.47 3.52 -22.02
CA VAL A 103 -8.24 2.76 -21.77
C VAL A 103 -7.47 2.63 -23.08
N ILE A 104 -6.29 3.23 -23.14
CA ILE A 104 -5.40 3.22 -24.31
C ILE A 104 -4.51 1.98 -24.29
N ASN A 105 -3.97 1.64 -23.12
CA ASN A 105 -2.96 0.59 -22.98
C ASN A 105 -3.07 -0.11 -21.62
N ARG A 106 -2.52 -1.32 -21.53
CA ARG A 106 -2.40 -2.11 -20.31
C ARG A 106 -0.99 -2.63 -20.15
N ILE A 107 -0.30 -2.15 -19.12
CA ILE A 107 1.08 -2.51 -18.81
C ILE A 107 1.07 -3.52 -17.67
N ASN A 108 1.81 -4.63 -17.85
CA ASN A 108 1.94 -5.67 -16.84
C ASN A 108 3.30 -5.56 -16.13
N LEU A 109 3.29 -5.05 -14.90
CA LEU A 109 4.49 -4.85 -14.08
C LEU A 109 5.10 -6.16 -13.59
N ASN A 110 4.35 -7.27 -13.57
CA ASN A 110 4.89 -8.58 -13.28
C ASN A 110 5.87 -9.03 -14.37
N LYS A 111 5.54 -8.80 -15.63
CA LYS A 111 6.42 -9.17 -16.75
C LYS A 111 7.69 -8.33 -16.82
N ILE A 112 7.62 -7.07 -16.39
CA ILE A 112 8.74 -6.12 -16.46
C ILE A 112 9.64 -6.24 -15.22
N PHE A 113 9.03 -6.30 -14.03
CA PHE A 113 9.74 -6.17 -12.75
C PHE A 113 9.53 -7.33 -11.77
N ASN A 114 8.80 -8.39 -12.16
CA ASN A 114 8.36 -9.47 -11.27
C ASN A 114 7.54 -8.98 -10.05
N LEU A 115 6.86 -7.84 -10.19
CA LEU A 115 5.97 -7.32 -9.15
C LEU A 115 4.66 -8.10 -9.12
N VAL A 116 4.21 -8.48 -7.92
CA VAL A 116 2.94 -9.19 -7.70
C VAL A 116 1.83 -8.21 -7.31
N THR A 117 2.20 -7.10 -6.68
CA THR A 117 1.37 -5.97 -6.33
C THR A 117 2.24 -4.72 -6.34
N GLN A 118 1.65 -3.55 -6.14
CA GLN A 118 2.35 -2.29 -6.18
C GLN A 118 1.70 -1.25 -5.26
N ASN A 119 2.37 -0.12 -5.12
CA ASN A 119 1.81 1.04 -4.44
C ASN A 119 0.93 1.87 -5.38
N VAL A 120 -0.21 2.35 -4.88
CA VAL A 120 -1.15 3.20 -5.65
C VAL A 120 -0.90 4.71 -5.48
N HIS A 121 0.04 5.08 -4.62
CA HIS A 121 0.49 6.44 -4.36
C HIS A 121 1.91 6.63 -4.88
N VAL A 122 2.07 6.45 -6.19
CA VAL A 122 3.34 6.67 -6.87
C VAL A 122 3.65 8.16 -6.90
N HIS A 123 4.89 8.50 -6.59
CA HIS A 123 5.38 9.87 -6.67
C HIS A 123 5.94 10.12 -8.08
N GLU A 124 5.63 11.29 -8.64
CA GLU A 124 5.83 11.66 -10.04
C GLU A 124 7.23 11.32 -10.61
N GLU A 125 7.26 10.77 -11.82
CA GLU A 125 8.46 10.58 -12.65
C GLU A 125 8.40 11.48 -13.89
N GLU A 126 9.54 12.04 -14.28
CA GLU A 126 9.62 13.08 -15.32
C GLU A 126 9.39 12.57 -16.76
N ASP A 127 9.81 11.34 -17.10
CA ASP A 127 9.77 10.83 -18.48
C ASP A 127 8.55 9.94 -18.80
N GLY A 128 7.90 9.37 -17.79
CA GLY A 128 6.68 8.57 -17.94
C GLY A 128 6.87 7.19 -18.53
N ASP A 129 8.12 6.77 -18.79
CA ASP A 129 8.44 5.52 -19.46
C ASP A 129 8.71 4.40 -18.45
N ILE A 130 7.64 3.68 -18.11
CA ILE A 130 7.67 2.60 -17.12
C ILE A 130 8.64 1.49 -17.50
N GLU A 131 8.90 1.23 -18.79
CA GLU A 131 9.80 0.16 -19.23
C GLU A 131 11.27 0.48 -18.93
N LYS A 132 11.62 1.77 -18.78
CA LYS A 132 12.95 2.22 -18.35
C LYS A 132 13.15 2.18 -16.83
N GLY A 133 12.09 1.87 -16.07
CA GLY A 133 12.16 1.76 -14.62
C GLY A 133 13.23 0.75 -14.18
N LYS A 134 13.77 0.94 -12.98
CA LYS A 134 14.76 0.03 -12.40
C LYS A 134 14.50 -0.23 -10.93
N ILE A 135 14.74 -1.46 -10.50
CA ILE A 135 14.73 -1.82 -9.07
C ILE A 135 15.99 -1.20 -8.43
N VAL A 136 15.81 -0.15 -7.64
CA VAL A 136 16.91 0.56 -6.97
C VAL A 136 17.30 -0.06 -5.62
N THR A 137 16.36 -0.75 -4.97
CA THR A 137 16.58 -1.38 -3.66
C THR A 137 15.61 -2.56 -3.47
N SER A 138 15.90 -3.45 -2.52
CA SER A 138 15.05 -4.59 -2.17
C SER A 138 15.15 -4.85 -0.67
N ILE A 139 14.00 -4.98 -0.01
CA ILE A 139 13.91 -5.32 1.41
C ILE A 139 13.42 -6.76 1.50
N PRO A 140 14.14 -7.68 2.17
CA PRO A 140 13.68 -9.05 2.32
C PRO A 140 12.43 -9.10 3.19
N THR A 141 11.49 -9.98 2.84
CA THR A 141 10.32 -10.24 3.69
C THR A 141 10.76 -10.73 5.07
N ARG A 142 10.18 -10.17 6.12
CA ARG A 142 10.40 -10.63 7.50
C ARG A 142 9.95 -12.07 7.71
N TRP A 143 8.87 -12.47 7.04
CA TRP A 143 8.33 -13.82 7.12
C TRP A 143 8.37 -14.51 5.75
N LYS A 144 9.04 -15.66 5.70
CA LYS A 144 9.16 -16.46 4.48
C LYS A 144 7.76 -16.82 3.95
N LEU A 145 7.52 -16.55 2.66
CA LEU A 145 6.23 -16.75 1.98
C LEU A 145 5.04 -15.96 2.57
N ASN A 146 5.31 -14.98 3.43
CA ASN A 146 4.30 -14.21 4.13
C ASN A 146 4.69 -12.72 4.14
N PRO A 147 4.81 -12.04 2.98
CA PRO A 147 5.14 -10.62 2.94
C PRO A 147 4.08 -9.78 3.68
N CYS A 148 4.47 -8.61 4.20
CA CYS A 148 3.52 -7.70 4.82
C CYS A 148 2.59 -7.04 3.79
N TYR A 149 1.37 -6.70 4.20
CA TYR A 149 0.43 -5.90 3.43
C TYR A 149 0.72 -4.41 3.63
N ILE A 150 1.01 -3.70 2.53
CA ILE A 150 1.34 -2.26 2.54
C ILE A 150 0.57 -1.55 1.45
N HIS A 151 -0.03 -0.42 1.82
CA HIS A 151 -0.86 0.38 0.89
C HIS A 151 -0.24 1.74 0.54
N SER A 152 0.56 2.34 1.43
CA SER A 152 1.30 3.58 1.14
C SER A 152 2.74 3.50 1.63
N ILE A 153 3.63 4.18 0.91
CA ILE A 153 5.03 4.40 1.28
C ILE A 153 5.28 5.89 1.51
N VAL A 154 6.30 6.19 2.31
CA VAL A 154 6.64 7.57 2.65
C VAL A 154 7.89 7.99 1.93
N LEU A 155 7.86 9.18 1.32
CA LEU A 155 9.02 9.81 0.72
C LEU A 155 9.31 11.17 1.35
N THR A 156 10.59 11.45 1.54
CA THR A 156 11.13 12.78 1.81
C THR A 156 12.15 13.13 0.74
N LYS A 157 12.79 14.30 0.86
CA LYS A 157 13.83 14.73 -0.09
C LYS A 157 14.95 13.70 -0.24
N ASN A 158 15.42 13.12 0.86
CA ASN A 158 16.59 12.26 0.90
C ASN A 158 16.29 10.82 1.34
N TYR A 159 15.08 10.49 1.79
CA TYR A 159 14.77 9.17 2.32
C TYR A 159 13.46 8.59 1.76
N ILE A 160 13.41 7.26 1.68
CA ILE A 160 12.19 6.47 1.60
C ILE A 160 12.01 5.82 2.97
N ILE A 161 10.81 5.88 3.53
CA ILE A 161 10.47 5.19 4.77
C ILE A 161 9.40 4.16 4.44
N PHE A 162 9.80 2.89 4.52
CA PHE A 162 8.93 1.75 4.35
C PHE A 162 8.55 1.24 5.74
N ILE A 163 7.27 1.36 6.08
CA ILE A 163 6.74 0.92 7.37
C ILE A 163 6.10 -0.44 7.16
N GLU A 164 6.68 -1.45 7.78
CA GLU A 164 6.22 -2.83 7.73
C GLU A 164 5.32 -3.11 8.95
N PRO A 165 3.98 -3.01 8.81
CA PRO A 165 3.06 -3.39 9.87
C PRO A 165 3.08 -4.91 10.05
N PRO A 166 2.68 -5.43 11.22
CA PRO A 166 2.66 -6.86 11.45
C PRO A 166 1.43 -7.57 10.83
N LEU A 167 0.99 -7.13 9.65
CA LEU A 167 -0.12 -7.70 8.90
C LEU A 167 0.44 -8.48 7.70
N ALA A 168 0.50 -9.80 7.80
CA ALA A 168 1.10 -10.67 6.79
C ALA A 168 0.08 -11.13 5.74
N VAL A 169 0.53 -11.30 4.50
CA VAL A 169 -0.21 -11.90 3.38
C VAL A 169 0.32 -13.32 3.17
N SER A 170 -0.47 -14.35 3.49
CA SER A 170 -0.04 -15.75 3.32
C SER A 170 -0.13 -16.19 1.87
N ILE A 171 1.02 -16.30 1.17
CA ILE A 171 1.07 -16.71 -0.24
C ILE A 171 0.49 -18.12 -0.44
N MET A 172 0.79 -19.03 0.50
CA MET A 172 0.31 -20.41 0.44
C MET A 172 -1.22 -20.47 0.58
N GLU A 173 -1.80 -19.64 1.44
CA GLU A 173 -3.25 -19.55 1.56
C GLU A 173 -3.88 -18.86 0.37
N LEU A 174 -3.30 -17.80 -0.20
CA LEU A 174 -3.82 -17.20 -1.43
C LEU A 174 -3.89 -18.20 -2.59
N MET A 175 -2.86 -19.04 -2.74
CA MET A 175 -2.86 -20.13 -3.73
C MET A 175 -3.98 -21.15 -3.44
N ALA A 176 -4.16 -21.56 -2.17
CA ALA A 176 -5.25 -22.46 -1.78
C ALA A 176 -6.63 -21.82 -1.93
N ASN A 177 -6.75 -20.51 -1.66
CA ASN A 177 -7.96 -19.71 -1.74
C ASN A 177 -8.45 -19.57 -3.18
N THR A 178 -7.53 -19.58 -4.14
CA THR A 178 -7.86 -19.68 -5.57
C THR A 178 -8.65 -20.97 -5.88
N LEU A 179 -8.31 -22.09 -5.24
CA LEU A 179 -9.03 -23.36 -5.41
C LEU A 179 -10.37 -23.37 -4.65
N LYS A 180 -10.39 -22.76 -3.46
CA LYS A 180 -11.54 -22.69 -2.55
C LYS A 180 -12.52 -21.56 -2.87
N ASN A 181 -12.17 -20.65 -3.79
CA ASN A 181 -12.96 -19.49 -4.17
C ASN A 181 -13.26 -18.54 -3.00
N THR A 182 -12.23 -18.20 -2.22
CA THR A 182 -12.32 -17.23 -1.13
C THR A 182 -11.68 -15.89 -1.53
N PRO A 183 -12.11 -14.77 -0.93
CA PRO A 183 -11.55 -13.45 -1.24
C PRO A 183 -10.11 -13.29 -0.75
N PHE A 184 -9.39 -12.31 -1.30
CA PHE A 184 -7.99 -12.04 -0.93
C PHE A 184 -7.81 -11.77 0.57
N ILE A 185 -8.76 -11.08 1.20
CA ILE A 185 -8.72 -10.70 2.62
C ILE A 185 -8.57 -11.89 3.58
N GLU A 186 -9.03 -13.08 3.19
CA GLU A 186 -8.85 -14.31 3.99
C GLU A 186 -7.38 -14.75 4.11
N GLY A 187 -6.51 -14.26 3.23
CA GLY A 187 -5.07 -14.50 3.31
C GLY A 187 -4.33 -13.52 4.22
N LEU A 188 -5.02 -12.55 4.85
CA LEU A 188 -4.42 -11.56 5.73
C LEU A 188 -4.39 -12.05 7.18
N HIS A 189 -3.20 -12.01 7.79
CA HIS A 189 -2.96 -12.53 9.14
C HIS A 189 -2.18 -11.54 9.98
N TRP A 190 -2.76 -11.10 11.08
CA TRP A 190 -2.03 -10.33 12.08
C TRP A 190 -1.01 -11.21 12.82
N LYS A 191 0.19 -10.68 13.05
CA LYS A 191 1.27 -11.34 13.77
C LYS A 191 1.54 -10.58 15.08
N ASN A 192 1.81 -11.32 16.15
CA ASN A 192 2.09 -10.72 17.46
C ASN A 192 3.55 -10.24 17.55
N GLU A 193 3.88 -9.20 16.79
CA GLU A 193 5.22 -8.66 16.65
C GLU A 193 5.18 -7.14 16.43
N LYS A 194 6.32 -6.44 16.57
CA LYS A 194 6.42 -4.99 16.39
C LYS A 194 6.21 -4.55 14.92
N THR A 195 5.82 -3.30 14.74
CA THR A 195 5.92 -2.60 13.43
C THR A 195 7.37 -2.19 13.21
N LEU A 196 7.92 -2.45 12.02
CA LEU A 196 9.29 -2.06 11.64
C LEU A 196 9.27 -0.84 10.73
N PHE A 197 10.29 0.01 10.85
CA PHE A 197 10.51 1.15 9.96
C PHE A 197 11.85 0.95 9.26
N HIS A 198 11.79 0.68 7.97
CA HIS A 198 12.95 0.59 7.09
C HIS A 198 13.20 1.97 6.47
N ILE A 199 14.35 2.55 6.75
CA ILE A 199 14.71 3.88 6.26
C ILE A 199 15.80 3.73 5.21
N ILE A 200 15.48 4.05 3.97
CA ILE A 200 16.37 3.90 2.81
C ILE A 200 16.82 5.28 2.37
N SER A 201 18.14 5.47 2.26
CA SER A 201 18.70 6.70 1.66
C SER A 201 18.45 6.69 0.16
N ARG A 202 17.90 7.78 -0.39
CA ARG A 202 17.66 7.95 -1.84
C ARG A 202 18.95 8.18 -2.63
N SER A 203 20.03 8.62 -1.98
CA SER A 203 21.31 8.84 -2.66
C SER A 203 22.14 7.56 -2.80
N SER A 204 22.05 6.66 -1.82
CA SER A 204 22.82 5.40 -1.82
C SER A 204 21.97 4.16 -2.09
N TRP A 205 20.64 4.28 -2.02
CA TRP A 205 19.66 3.18 -2.09
C TRP A 205 19.86 2.08 -1.04
N LYS A 206 20.59 2.40 0.03
CA LYS A 206 20.87 1.50 1.16
C LYS A 206 20.01 1.86 2.36
N GLU A 207 19.57 0.84 3.07
CA GLU A 207 18.94 0.98 4.37
C GLU A 207 19.96 1.49 5.40
N VAL A 208 19.52 2.36 6.30
CA VAL A 208 20.34 2.78 7.45
C VAL A 208 20.56 1.61 8.40
N SER A 209 21.71 1.58 9.09
CA SER A 209 22.07 0.47 9.98
C SER A 209 21.23 0.37 11.25
N THR A 210 20.62 1.47 11.68
CA THR A 210 19.76 1.50 12.87
C THR A 210 18.43 0.84 12.58
N LYS A 211 18.00 -0.07 13.46
CA LYS A 211 16.69 -0.70 13.38
C LYS A 211 15.66 0.15 14.13
N TYR A 212 14.60 0.57 13.46
CA TYR A 212 13.53 1.35 14.08
C TYR A 212 12.26 0.51 14.25
N VAL A 213 11.65 0.59 15.43
CA VAL A 213 10.47 -0.21 15.78
C VAL A 213 9.43 0.61 16.52
N SER A 214 8.17 0.17 16.51
CA SER A 214 7.08 0.71 17.33
C SER A 214 6.21 -0.43 17.85
N ASP A 215 5.40 -0.14 18.88
CA ASP A 215 4.20 -0.92 19.17
C ASP A 215 3.39 -1.13 17.89
N PRO A 216 2.80 -2.32 17.72
CA PRO A 216 2.15 -2.72 16.47
C PRO A 216 0.99 -1.79 16.09
N PHE A 217 0.84 -1.53 14.80
CA PHE A 217 -0.29 -0.78 14.23
C PHE A 217 -0.43 -1.06 12.73
N PHE A 218 -1.61 -0.83 12.18
CA PHE A 218 -1.88 -0.83 10.75
C PHE A 218 -2.21 0.57 10.24
N PHE A 219 -1.80 0.89 9.02
CA PHE A 219 -2.13 2.15 8.37
C PHE A 219 -2.35 1.90 6.88
N ILE A 220 -3.22 2.72 6.30
CA ILE A 220 -3.51 2.68 4.86
C ILE A 220 -2.82 3.88 4.21
N HIS A 221 -3.10 5.08 4.71
CA HIS A 221 -2.62 6.33 4.14
C HIS A 221 -1.62 7.03 5.04
N PHE A 222 -0.60 7.57 4.40
CA PHE A 222 0.26 8.56 4.98
C PHE A 222 -0.16 9.97 4.57
N SER A 223 -0.02 10.93 5.47
CA SER A 223 -0.35 12.33 5.20
C SER A 223 0.83 13.08 4.58
N ASN A 224 1.92 13.27 5.31
CA ASN A 224 3.12 13.94 4.80
C ASN A 224 4.33 13.72 5.70
N ALA A 225 5.52 13.71 5.10
CA ALA A 225 6.81 13.59 5.75
C ALA A 225 7.75 14.71 5.36
N PHE A 226 8.60 15.12 6.30
CA PHE A 226 9.67 16.05 6.02
C PHE A 226 10.88 15.77 6.90
N GLU A 227 12.03 16.23 6.41
CA GLU A 227 13.29 16.21 7.13
C GLU A 227 13.47 17.53 7.88
N LYS A 228 13.82 17.44 9.16
CA LYS A 228 14.27 18.59 9.95
C LYS A 228 15.73 18.37 10.31
N GLY A 229 16.58 19.30 9.87
CA GLY A 229 18.01 19.30 10.21
C GLY A 229 18.25 19.45 11.71
N ARG A 230 19.52 19.33 12.13
CA ARG A 230 19.94 19.57 13.51
C ARG A 230 19.52 20.98 13.94
N SER A 231 18.80 21.10 15.05
CA SER A 231 18.56 22.39 15.70
C SER A 231 19.65 22.64 16.76
N TYR A 232 19.80 23.88 17.24
CA TYR A 232 20.74 24.22 18.32
C TYR A 232 20.55 23.33 19.58
N TYR A 233 19.33 22.85 19.80
CA TYR A 233 18.95 21.97 20.92
C TYR A 233 18.98 20.48 20.58
N SER A 234 19.14 20.10 19.30
CA SER A 234 19.08 18.71 18.87
C SER A 234 20.40 18.22 18.29
N ARG A 235 20.84 17.09 18.84
CA ARG A 235 22.00 16.34 18.35
C ARG A 235 21.66 15.40 17.18
N CYS A 236 20.38 15.28 16.79
CA CYS A 236 19.90 14.40 15.71
C CYS A 236 19.29 15.18 14.53
N GLU A 237 19.36 14.59 13.33
CA GLU A 237 18.43 14.92 12.24
C GLU A 237 17.12 14.16 12.48
N TYR A 238 15.97 14.73 12.12
CA TYR A 238 14.67 14.09 12.32
C TYR A 238 13.93 13.89 11.01
N LEU A 239 13.39 12.69 10.82
CA LEU A 239 12.27 12.46 9.91
C LEU A 239 10.97 12.57 10.70
N GLN A 240 10.04 13.38 10.21
CA GLN A 240 8.74 13.54 10.83
C GLN A 240 7.67 13.10 9.86
N GLY A 241 6.67 12.36 10.33
CA GLY A 241 5.55 11.93 9.50
C GLY A 241 4.24 11.84 10.27
N ARG A 242 3.12 12.14 9.60
CA ARG A 242 1.76 11.91 10.11
C ARG A 242 1.03 10.82 9.31
N PHE A 243 0.42 9.85 9.97
CA PHE A 243 -0.20 8.66 9.37
C PHE A 243 -1.66 8.54 9.80
N ILE A 244 -2.54 8.10 8.91
CA ILE A 244 -3.89 7.67 9.29
C ILE A 244 -3.80 6.21 9.70
N VAL A 245 -3.85 5.97 11.00
CA VAL A 245 -3.96 4.61 11.55
C VAL A 245 -5.38 4.14 11.33
N ASN A 246 -5.54 2.97 10.73
CA ASN A 246 -6.84 2.34 10.54
C ASN A 246 -6.79 0.94 11.15
N GLU A 247 -7.55 0.69 12.20
CA GLU A 247 -7.60 -0.63 12.85
C GLU A 247 -8.61 -1.58 12.16
N PHE A 248 -9.24 -1.17 11.05
CA PHE A 248 -10.24 -1.95 10.32
C PHE A 248 -9.80 -3.38 9.98
N ILE A 249 -8.61 -3.54 9.38
CA ILE A 249 -8.13 -4.87 8.98
C ILE A 249 -7.75 -5.70 10.20
N TYR A 250 -7.21 -5.07 11.25
CA TYR A 250 -6.93 -5.74 12.52
C TYR A 250 -8.21 -6.30 13.14
N HIS A 251 -9.27 -5.48 13.24
CA HIS A 251 -10.55 -5.94 13.77
C HIS A 251 -11.22 -6.99 12.88
N GLN A 252 -11.15 -6.88 11.55
CA GLN A 252 -11.77 -7.88 10.68
C GLN A 252 -11.03 -9.23 10.69
N THR A 253 -9.70 -9.23 10.77
CA THR A 253 -8.90 -10.47 10.85
C THR A 253 -9.07 -11.19 12.20
N GLN A 254 -9.33 -10.44 13.28
CA GLN A 254 -9.55 -10.98 14.62
C GLN A 254 -11.03 -11.31 14.90
N ALA A 255 -11.96 -10.52 14.36
CA ALA A 255 -13.39 -10.69 14.53
C ALA A 255 -13.94 -11.58 13.40
N LYS A 256 -13.86 -12.90 13.60
CA LYS A 256 -14.75 -13.85 12.92
C LYS A 256 -16.22 -13.72 13.38
N SER A 257 -16.59 -12.65 14.09
CA SER A 257 -17.89 -12.45 14.71
C SER A 257 -18.75 -11.44 13.93
N ASN A 258 -19.97 -11.85 13.60
CA ASN A 258 -20.93 -11.16 12.75
C ASN A 258 -21.59 -9.90 13.36
N SER A 259 -20.96 -9.17 14.31
CA SER A 259 -21.61 -8.00 14.91
C SER A 259 -21.10 -6.67 14.34
N SER A 260 -21.99 -5.94 13.67
CA SER A 260 -21.76 -4.58 13.17
C SER A 260 -21.37 -3.57 14.26
N ALA A 261 -21.66 -3.86 15.54
CA ALA A 261 -21.23 -3.03 16.67
C ALA A 261 -19.69 -3.06 16.87
N SER A 262 -19.08 -4.24 16.81
CA SER A 262 -17.61 -4.39 16.91
C SER A 262 -16.86 -3.79 15.70
N PHE A 263 -17.54 -3.72 14.55
CA PHE A 263 -17.07 -3.09 13.32
C PHE A 263 -16.96 -1.56 13.44
N HIS A 264 -17.91 -0.91 14.12
CA HIS A 264 -17.92 0.55 14.28
C HIS A 264 -16.93 1.05 15.33
N GLU A 265 -16.74 0.32 16.44
CA GLU A 265 -15.80 0.71 17.50
C GLU A 265 -14.33 0.70 17.05
N GLY A 266 -13.98 -0.17 16.09
CA GLY A 266 -12.63 -0.24 15.50
C GLY A 266 -12.33 0.80 14.42
N PHE A 267 -13.34 1.55 13.95
CA PHE A 267 -13.19 2.49 12.83
C PHE A 267 -13.10 3.95 13.31
N CYS A 268 -12.14 4.24 14.18
CA CYS A 268 -11.81 5.62 14.56
C CYS A 268 -10.43 5.99 13.99
N PRO A 269 -10.35 6.51 12.76
CA PRO A 269 -9.06 6.88 12.17
C PRO A 269 -8.45 8.05 12.94
N ILE A 270 -7.32 7.80 13.61
CA ILE A 270 -6.58 8.84 14.32
C ILE A 270 -5.32 9.18 13.52
N LEU A 271 -5.11 10.46 13.30
CA LEU A 271 -3.87 10.96 12.72
C LEU A 271 -2.77 10.89 13.78
N LYS A 272 -1.77 10.03 13.55
CA LYS A 272 -0.65 9.80 14.47
C LYS A 272 0.64 10.33 13.90
N ARG A 273 1.50 10.89 14.75
CA ARG A 273 2.81 11.41 14.37
C ARG A 273 3.93 10.52 14.92
N PHE A 274 4.93 10.26 14.07
CA PHE A 274 6.23 9.73 14.48
C PHE A 274 7.34 10.75 14.24
N ILE A 275 8.34 10.72 15.12
CA ILE A 275 9.58 11.50 14.98
C ILE A 275 10.73 10.51 15.08
N ILE A 276 11.48 10.36 13.97
CA ILE A 276 12.51 9.36 13.82
C ILE A 276 13.88 10.05 13.87
N PRO A 277 14.67 9.88 14.95
CA PRO A 277 16.01 10.44 15.04
C PRO A 277 16.97 9.64 14.15
N LEU A 278 17.74 10.31 13.31
CA LEU A 278 18.78 9.70 12.47
C LEU A 278 20.17 9.89 13.09
N LYS A 279 21.14 9.05 12.65
CA LYS A 279 22.56 9.10 13.07
C LYS A 279 22.73 8.95 14.58
N VAL A 280 22.13 7.91 15.14
CA VAL A 280 22.02 7.67 16.60
C VAL A 280 23.10 6.72 17.14
N GLU A 281 24.07 6.32 16.33
CA GLU A 281 25.09 5.33 16.68
C GLU A 281 25.91 5.74 17.90
N SER A 282 26.30 7.02 17.98
CA SER A 282 27.07 7.59 19.09
C SER A 282 26.21 8.02 20.30
N MET A 283 24.89 7.82 20.24
CA MET A 283 23.97 8.25 21.29
C MET A 283 23.91 7.23 22.43
N LYS A 284 23.71 7.74 23.65
CA LYS A 284 23.55 6.93 24.85
C LYS A 284 22.25 6.12 24.80
N GLU A 285 22.29 4.94 25.40
CA GLU A 285 21.11 4.09 25.51
C GLU A 285 20.11 4.64 26.52
N ASN A 286 18.83 4.31 26.32
CA ASN A 286 17.70 4.62 27.18
C ASN A 286 17.41 6.12 27.45
N GLU A 287 18.19 7.02 26.86
CA GLU A 287 17.91 8.46 26.86
C GLU A 287 16.85 8.82 25.80
N GLU A 288 16.08 9.88 26.07
CA GLU A 288 15.13 10.44 25.11
C GLU A 288 15.88 11.13 23.97
N LEU A 289 15.66 10.65 22.74
CA LEU A 289 16.32 11.14 21.54
C LEU A 289 15.52 12.25 20.84
N VAL A 290 14.22 12.38 21.13
CA VAL A 290 13.37 13.46 20.62
C VAL A 290 13.53 14.69 21.51
N GLN A 291 14.33 15.65 21.05
CA GLN A 291 14.65 16.90 21.77
C GLN A 291 13.91 18.11 21.19
N LEU A 292 12.83 17.87 20.43
CA LEU A 292 12.05 18.92 19.80
C LEU A 292 11.06 19.54 20.80
N GLN A 293 11.07 20.87 20.89
CA GLN A 293 10.14 21.60 21.76
C GLN A 293 8.69 21.26 21.39
N ASN A 294 7.88 20.97 22.41
CA ASN A 294 6.47 20.56 22.31
C ASN A 294 6.22 19.24 21.54
N ALA A 295 7.25 18.42 21.31
CA ALA A 295 7.04 17.06 20.81
C ALA A 295 6.47 16.16 21.90
N GLN A 296 5.41 15.42 21.56
CA GLN A 296 4.81 14.40 22.43
C GLN A 296 5.16 12.97 21.99
N CYS A 297 5.89 12.83 20.87
CA CYS A 297 6.49 11.57 20.44
C CYS A 297 7.78 11.31 21.23
N SER A 298 8.12 10.04 21.42
CA SER A 298 9.38 9.62 22.04
C SER A 298 10.16 8.68 21.13
N ALA A 299 11.49 8.67 21.32
CA ALA A 299 12.37 7.70 20.70
C ALA A 299 13.49 7.32 21.68
N LYS A 300 13.64 6.02 21.96
CA LYS A 300 14.66 5.50 22.89
C LYS A 300 15.48 4.41 22.22
N LYS A 301 16.81 4.49 22.39
CA LYS A 301 17.76 3.50 21.85
C LYS A 301 18.09 2.43 22.87
N THR A 302 18.12 1.18 22.42
CA THR A 302 18.59 0.01 23.18
C THR A 302 19.41 -0.87 22.22
N GLY A 303 20.72 -0.96 22.41
CA GLY A 303 21.62 -1.57 21.43
C GLY A 303 21.56 -0.86 20.07
N ASN A 304 21.27 -1.62 19.00
CA ASN A 304 21.09 -1.10 17.64
C ASN A 304 19.61 -0.85 17.28
N GLU A 305 18.69 -1.01 18.23
CA GLU A 305 17.25 -0.79 18.04
C GLU A 305 16.83 0.56 18.63
N VAL A 306 16.00 1.31 17.92
CA VAL A 306 15.31 2.52 18.40
C VAL A 306 13.82 2.24 18.46
N SER A 307 13.26 2.28 19.66
CA SER A 307 11.82 2.19 19.89
C SER A 307 11.19 3.58 19.77
N LEU A 308 10.22 3.70 18.89
CA LEU A 308 9.48 4.91 18.58
C LEU A 308 8.08 4.84 19.20
N SER A 309 7.61 5.94 19.79
CA SER A 309 6.22 6.07 20.21
C SER A 309 5.51 7.16 19.42
N LYS A 310 4.32 6.80 18.93
CA LYS A 310 3.41 7.70 18.21
C LYS A 310 2.63 8.61 19.16
N TYR A 311 2.38 9.83 18.72
CA TYR A 311 1.43 10.76 19.33
C TYR A 311 0.23 10.98 18.43
#